data_AF-A0A7C5X9I2-F1
#
_entry.id   AF-A0A7C5X9I2-F1
#
_cell.length_a   1.000
_cell.length_b   1.000
_cell.length_c   1.000
_cell.angle_alpha   90.00
_cell.angle_beta   90.00
_cell.angle_gamma   90.00
#
_symmetry.space_group_name_H-M   'P 1'
#
loop_
_entity.id
_entity.type
_entity.pdbx_description
1 polymer ?
#
loop_
_entity_poly.entity_id
_entity_poly.type
_entity_poly.pdbx_seq_one_letter_code
_entity_poly.pdbx_strand_id
1 'polypeptide(L)'
;MEVYLGDATRLSEILGVGTVDVINVDPPYFEQVIYSDRSEFFWVILRRTLKPVLELLFKPGLRLSGWSWTSPTVPREHEVVTYDKEDSSGRFRRFFKEFAKETYKALKDDGVLVLWFTHPTDIAWRTIGETLYEAGYVVTKVWPLRTEMKTRYKRQVNVIAQETSLILVARKYQRRWLAEVGGKIERTLLSHPEFVEAAKRVVEEARRVAKEAGASPADMMALMLGSALSVATRFEIPGLRSFDPLFNAAATLVTELFVAPVIEKTLVEAGPVKISERDPTKVLEYVRRAMLRDSATRSYVTLWFLSRVDLETGKYRQEPLPLSYDFVQTVTKILGYDVKGLEEVGLVGSSITEESSEEGGEGAEGEGNEEGRKTRVYYSLMFEALSASGAKAPWSELRAVLPCRAIYVAYLALTESGTPQVRAEAIRRRLPMWSAEDLAEASSLATVLLETARDVDLGLEQGQVGGLARFMREGSQGASTATSKELAIRTLLNLIPK
;
A
#
# COMPACT_ATOMS: atom_id res chain seq x y z
N MET A 1 35.25 20.37 4.10
CA MET A 1 34.54 19.26 3.44
C MET A 1 35.57 18.21 3.11
N GLU A 2 35.43 17.01 3.66
CA GLU A 2 36.31 15.88 3.38
C GLU A 2 35.53 14.87 2.54
N VAL A 3 36.18 14.27 1.56
CA VAL A 3 35.57 13.26 0.68
C VAL A 3 36.34 11.97 0.85
N TYR A 4 35.65 10.93 1.27
CA TYR A 4 36.20 9.60 1.47
C TYR A 4 35.73 8.68 0.36
N LEU A 5 36.66 7.95 -0.25
CA LEU A 5 36.33 6.79 -1.06
C LEU A 5 36.50 5.56 -0.18
N GLY A 6 35.43 5.16 0.48
CA GLY A 6 35.43 4.12 1.49
C GLY A 6 34.20 3.24 1.43
N ASP A 7 34.21 2.22 2.28
CA ASP A 7 33.15 1.25 2.42
C ASP A 7 32.23 1.69 3.56
N ALA A 8 30.98 2.03 3.22
CA ALA A 8 30.00 2.48 4.22
C ALA A 8 29.59 1.37 5.21
N THR A 9 29.84 0.10 4.89
CA THR A 9 29.70 -1.02 5.84
C THR A 9 30.81 -1.07 6.88
N ARG A 10 31.74 -0.10 6.84
CA ARG A 10 32.79 0.17 7.84
C ARG A 10 32.87 1.65 8.20
N LEU A 11 31.73 2.36 8.17
CA LEU A 11 31.68 3.81 8.33
C LEU A 11 32.33 4.31 9.63
N SER A 12 32.19 3.59 10.74
CA SER A 12 32.75 4.03 12.02
C SER A 12 34.28 3.92 12.07
N GLU A 13 34.89 3.07 11.24
CA GLU A 13 36.36 3.02 11.08
C GLU A 13 36.88 4.25 10.33
N ILE A 14 36.05 4.84 9.46
CA ILE A 14 36.41 6.01 8.65
C ILE A 14 36.19 7.30 9.45
N LEU A 15 35.04 7.45 10.10
CA LEU A 15 34.61 8.70 10.74
C LEU A 15 34.82 8.71 12.27
N GLY A 16 35.06 7.55 12.88
CA GLY A 16 35.05 7.36 14.33
C GLY A 16 33.67 7.00 14.88
N VAL A 17 33.64 6.57 16.15
CA VAL A 17 32.41 6.22 16.88
C VAL A 17 31.88 7.45 17.62
N GLY A 18 30.59 7.72 17.53
CA GLY A 18 29.96 8.84 18.24
C GLY A 18 30.43 10.22 17.79
N THR A 19 30.90 10.36 16.54
CA THR A 19 31.47 11.61 16.03
C THR A 19 30.50 12.38 15.13
N VAL A 20 29.49 11.71 14.57
CA VAL A 20 28.59 12.26 13.55
C VAL A 20 27.26 12.72 14.15
N ASP A 21 26.83 13.94 13.86
CA ASP A 21 25.52 14.47 14.27
C ASP A 21 24.37 13.96 13.39
N VAL A 22 24.58 13.95 12.08
CA VAL A 22 23.55 13.59 11.09
C VAL A 22 24.18 12.74 9.99
N ILE A 23 23.54 11.62 9.68
CA ILE A 23 23.81 10.83 8.48
C ILE A 23 22.61 10.97 7.56
N ASN A 24 22.81 11.56 6.38
CA ASN A 24 21.80 11.61 5.33
C ASN A 24 22.22 10.68 4.19
N VAL A 25 21.42 9.66 3.90
CA VAL A 25 21.81 8.58 2.99
C VAL A 25 20.65 8.14 2.10
N ASP A 26 20.94 8.06 0.81
CA ASP A 26 20.11 7.41 -0.20
C ASP A 26 20.85 6.13 -0.65
N PRO A 27 20.64 4.99 0.03
CA PRO A 27 21.34 3.76 -0.30
C PRO A 27 20.80 3.13 -1.59
N PRO A 28 21.56 2.22 -2.22
CA PRO A 28 20.97 1.30 -3.19
C PRO A 28 19.79 0.52 -2.58
N TYR A 29 18.73 0.26 -3.35
CA TYR A 29 17.59 -0.55 -2.92
C TYR A 29 17.48 -1.80 -3.79
N PHE A 30 17.81 -2.93 -3.18
CA PHE A 30 17.72 -4.26 -3.77
C PHE A 30 18.26 -4.32 -5.21
N GLU A 31 17.39 -4.62 -6.18
CA GLU A 31 17.69 -4.84 -7.60
C GLU A 31 17.35 -3.64 -8.50
N GLN A 32 16.85 -2.52 -7.94
CA GLN A 32 16.32 -1.42 -8.75
C GLN A 32 17.38 -0.73 -9.62
N VAL A 33 18.53 -0.42 -9.02
CA VAL A 33 19.65 0.23 -9.70
C VAL A 33 20.96 -0.34 -9.18
N ILE A 34 21.65 -1.10 -10.02
CA ILE A 34 22.97 -1.64 -9.74
C ILE A 34 24.01 -0.63 -10.26
N TYR A 35 24.43 0.28 -9.38
CA TYR A 35 25.31 1.39 -9.76
C TYR A 35 26.70 0.91 -10.18
N SER A 36 27.22 -0.17 -9.61
CA SER A 36 28.49 -0.76 -10.03
C SER A 36 28.46 -1.17 -11.51
N ASP A 37 27.40 -1.85 -11.97
CA ASP A 37 27.23 -2.27 -13.36
C ASP A 37 27.23 -1.09 -14.33
N ARG A 38 26.49 -0.03 -14.00
CA ARG A 38 26.43 1.17 -14.84
C ARG A 38 27.73 1.96 -14.82
N SER A 39 28.34 2.12 -13.64
CA SER A 39 29.56 2.91 -13.48
C SER A 39 30.79 2.24 -14.09
N GLU A 40 30.86 0.91 -14.11
CA GLU A 40 31.97 0.16 -14.69
C GLU A 40 32.15 0.43 -16.19
N PHE A 41 31.04 0.55 -16.92
CA PHE A 41 31.06 0.94 -18.33
C PHE A 41 31.84 2.24 -18.56
N PHE A 42 31.57 3.27 -17.74
CA PHE A 42 32.26 4.55 -17.81
C PHE A 42 33.67 4.49 -17.22
N TRP A 43 33.89 3.67 -16.19
CA TRP A 43 35.18 3.56 -15.50
C TRP A 43 36.32 3.19 -16.45
N VAL A 44 36.07 2.27 -17.38
CA VAL A 44 37.07 1.85 -18.39
C VAL A 44 37.57 3.03 -19.24
N ILE A 45 36.67 3.97 -19.57
CA ILE A 45 36.95 5.18 -20.36
C ILE A 45 37.62 6.24 -19.48
N LEU A 46 37.04 6.54 -18.31
CA LEU A 46 37.54 7.54 -17.37
C LEU A 46 38.95 7.21 -16.88
N ARG A 47 39.23 5.94 -16.57
CA ARG A 47 40.55 5.49 -16.12
C ARG A 47 41.66 5.75 -17.15
N ARG A 48 41.35 5.63 -18.45
CA ARG A 48 42.32 5.85 -19.54
C ARG A 48 42.50 7.33 -19.83
N THR A 49 41.40 8.07 -19.93
CA THR A 49 41.39 9.49 -20.29
C THR A 49 41.94 10.38 -19.19
N LEU A 50 41.69 10.04 -17.92
CA LEU A 50 42.09 10.84 -16.75
C LEU A 50 43.35 10.30 -16.04
N LYS A 51 44.04 9.30 -16.61
CA LYS A 51 45.20 8.63 -15.99
C LYS A 51 46.20 9.59 -15.31
N PRO A 52 46.60 10.74 -15.90
CA PRO A 52 47.57 11.64 -15.28
C PRO A 52 47.12 12.26 -13.95
N VAL A 53 45.80 12.35 -13.69
CA VAL A 53 45.24 13.02 -12.51
C VAL A 53 44.55 12.07 -11.53
N LEU A 54 44.38 10.78 -11.85
CA LEU A 54 43.68 9.83 -10.97
C LEU A 54 44.32 9.69 -9.59
N GLU A 55 45.65 9.71 -9.48
CA GLU A 55 46.30 9.63 -8.17
C GLU A 55 45.92 10.83 -7.28
N LEU A 56 45.84 12.02 -7.86
CA LEU A 56 45.42 13.24 -7.16
C LEU A 56 43.95 13.17 -6.73
N LEU A 57 43.08 12.60 -7.58
CA LEU A 57 41.64 12.49 -7.32
C LEU A 57 41.31 11.44 -6.25
N PHE A 58 42.07 10.34 -6.17
CA PHE A 58 41.72 9.19 -5.33
C PHE A 58 42.54 9.09 -4.03
N LYS A 59 43.83 9.44 -4.03
CA LYS A 59 44.74 9.19 -2.90
C LYS A 59 44.38 9.92 -1.60
N PRO A 60 43.93 11.19 -1.59
CA PRO A 60 43.61 11.90 -0.34
C PRO A 60 42.49 11.22 0.48
N GLY A 61 41.53 10.58 -0.19
CA GLY A 61 40.32 10.03 0.43
C GLY A 61 40.19 8.50 0.38
N LEU A 62 41.10 7.76 -0.26
CA LEU A 62 40.98 6.31 -0.41
C LEU A 62 41.09 5.58 0.94
N ARG A 63 40.06 4.82 1.28
CA ARG A 63 39.94 3.95 2.46
C ARG A 63 39.38 2.56 2.12
N LEU A 64 39.33 2.21 0.84
CA LEU A 64 38.92 0.89 0.39
C LEU A 64 40.07 -0.10 0.49
N SER A 65 39.84 -1.23 1.15
CA SER A 65 40.77 -2.35 1.15
C SER A 65 40.73 -3.07 -0.18
N GLY A 66 41.89 -3.44 -0.73
CA GLY A 66 41.99 -4.28 -1.92
C GLY A 66 41.61 -3.61 -3.25
N TRP A 67 41.30 -2.31 -3.25
CA TRP A 67 40.97 -1.56 -4.47
C TRP A 67 41.78 -0.27 -4.59
N SER A 68 42.16 0.09 -5.82
CA SER A 68 42.72 1.41 -6.13
C SER A 68 42.33 1.85 -7.54
N TRP A 69 42.57 3.12 -7.88
CA TRP A 69 42.28 3.70 -9.20
C TRP A 69 43.04 3.02 -10.36
N THR A 70 44.06 2.20 -10.07
CA THR A 70 44.74 1.39 -11.08
C THR A 70 43.98 0.10 -11.40
N SER A 71 42.99 -0.29 -10.60
CA SER A 71 42.13 -1.45 -10.85
C SER A 71 41.41 -1.33 -12.19
N PRO A 72 41.34 -2.42 -12.99
CA PRO A 72 40.58 -2.41 -14.23
C PRO A 72 39.06 -2.35 -13.98
N THR A 73 38.61 -2.72 -12.78
CA THR A 73 37.20 -2.80 -12.39
C THR A 73 36.86 -1.90 -11.21
N VAL A 74 35.59 -1.55 -11.05
CA VAL A 74 35.07 -0.83 -9.87
C VAL A 74 34.91 -1.78 -8.66
N PRO A 75 34.88 -1.28 -7.42
CA PRO A 75 34.65 -2.13 -6.24
C PRO A 75 33.25 -2.74 -6.26
N ARG A 76 33.15 -4.07 -6.08
CA ARG A 76 31.87 -4.82 -6.06
C ARG A 76 31.69 -5.71 -4.83
N GLU A 77 32.77 -6.02 -4.11
CA GLU A 77 32.79 -7.07 -3.08
C GLU A 77 31.77 -6.83 -1.94
N HIS A 78 31.62 -5.58 -1.48
CA HIS A 78 30.68 -5.16 -0.43
C HIS A 78 29.57 -4.22 -0.94
N GLU A 79 29.22 -4.30 -2.22
CA GLU A 79 28.07 -3.55 -2.73
C GLU A 79 26.76 -4.06 -2.10
N VAL A 80 25.95 -3.14 -1.57
CA VAL A 80 24.67 -3.38 -0.88
C VAL A 80 23.54 -3.52 -1.90
N VAL A 81 23.58 -4.57 -2.72
CA VAL A 81 22.61 -4.84 -3.80
C VAL A 81 22.21 -6.31 -3.81
N THR A 82 21.12 -6.61 -4.51
CA THR A 82 20.79 -7.96 -4.98
C THR A 82 20.50 -7.93 -6.48
N TYR A 83 20.58 -9.09 -7.12
CA TYR A 83 20.32 -9.27 -8.55
C TYR A 83 18.92 -9.85 -8.82
N ASP A 84 18.11 -10.03 -7.78
CA ASP A 84 16.73 -10.51 -7.85
C ASP A 84 15.85 -9.81 -6.80
N LYS A 85 14.53 -9.77 -7.05
CA LYS A 85 13.54 -9.06 -6.20
C LYS A 85 13.41 -9.60 -4.77
N GLU A 86 13.84 -10.84 -4.54
CA GLU A 86 13.61 -11.59 -3.30
C GLU A 86 14.86 -11.61 -2.40
N ASP A 87 15.99 -11.06 -2.86
CA ASP A 87 17.31 -11.20 -2.23
C ASP A 87 17.65 -12.66 -1.94
N SER A 88 17.53 -13.53 -2.95
CA SER A 88 17.74 -14.97 -2.81
C SER A 88 19.12 -15.35 -2.26
N SER A 89 20.13 -14.53 -2.52
CA SER A 89 21.49 -14.68 -1.99
C SER A 89 21.66 -14.21 -0.54
N GLY A 90 20.71 -13.46 0.00
CA GLY A 90 20.77 -12.79 1.31
C GLY A 90 21.82 -11.68 1.39
N ARG A 91 22.40 -11.30 0.25
CA ARG A 91 23.52 -10.36 0.15
C ARG A 91 23.08 -8.95 0.56
N PHE A 92 21.93 -8.50 0.04
CA PHE A 92 21.43 -7.17 0.37
C PHE A 92 21.15 -7.07 1.86
N ARG A 93 20.37 -8.01 2.42
CA ARG A 93 20.02 -8.01 3.85
C ARG A 93 21.25 -8.03 4.75
N ARG A 94 22.26 -8.83 4.41
CA ARG A 94 23.51 -8.91 5.16
C ARG A 94 24.23 -7.56 5.19
N PHE A 95 24.57 -7.01 4.02
CA PHE A 95 25.37 -5.78 3.98
C PHE A 95 24.59 -4.55 4.40
N PHE A 96 23.28 -4.50 4.16
CA PHE A 96 22.43 -3.42 4.66
C PHE A 96 22.38 -3.43 6.19
N LYS A 97 22.36 -4.61 6.82
CA LYS A 97 22.46 -4.76 8.28
C LYS A 97 23.80 -4.33 8.84
N GLU A 98 24.90 -4.66 8.15
CA GLU A 98 26.23 -4.18 8.51
C GLU A 98 26.30 -2.65 8.41
N PHE A 99 25.85 -2.08 7.30
CA PHE A 99 25.72 -0.63 7.09
C PHE A 99 24.91 0.06 8.20
N ALA A 100 23.72 -0.44 8.52
CA ALA A 100 22.88 0.16 9.55
C ALA A 100 23.54 0.14 10.93
N LYS A 101 24.27 -0.92 11.29
CA LYS A 101 25.06 -0.97 12.52
C LYS A 101 26.20 0.04 12.53
N GLU A 102 26.90 0.20 11.41
CA GLU A 102 27.98 1.18 11.31
C GLU A 102 27.50 2.62 11.39
N THR A 103 26.37 2.94 10.76
CA THR A 103 25.74 4.26 10.94
C THR A 103 25.36 4.49 12.40
N TYR A 104 24.83 3.46 13.08
CA TYR A 104 24.47 3.57 14.50
C TYR A 104 25.72 3.82 15.36
N LYS A 105 26.84 3.15 15.09
CA LYS A 105 28.11 3.40 15.81
C LYS A 105 28.66 4.80 15.54
N ALA A 106 28.65 5.24 14.29
CA ALA A 106 29.23 6.53 13.89
C ALA A 106 28.44 7.74 14.44
N LEU A 107 27.12 7.61 14.55
CA LEU A 107 26.26 8.66 15.11
C LEU A 107 26.52 8.89 16.60
N LYS A 108 26.40 10.14 17.04
CA LYS A 108 26.23 10.51 18.46
C LYS A 108 24.95 9.90 19.06
N ASP A 109 24.81 9.96 20.37
CA ASP A 109 23.64 9.42 21.07
C ASP A 109 22.34 10.16 20.71
N ASP A 110 22.42 11.47 20.47
CA ASP A 110 21.31 12.31 20.00
C ASP A 110 21.26 12.46 18.46
N GLY A 111 22.13 11.71 17.76
CA GLY A 111 22.31 11.78 16.31
C GLY A 111 21.09 11.32 15.50
N VAL A 112 21.06 11.73 14.24
CA VAL A 112 19.93 11.50 13.33
C VAL A 112 20.37 10.74 12.09
N LEU A 113 19.71 9.63 11.82
CA LEU A 113 19.74 8.96 10.52
C LEU A 113 18.56 9.46 9.68
N VAL A 114 18.87 10.09 8.55
CA VAL A 114 17.94 10.49 7.50
C VAL A 114 18.14 9.50 6.36
N LEU A 115 17.25 8.51 6.29
CA LEU A 115 17.30 7.44 5.30
C LEU A 115 16.22 7.69 4.25
N TRP A 116 16.63 7.88 3.00
CA TRP A 116 15.68 7.86 1.88
C TRP A 116 15.20 6.43 1.69
N PHE A 117 13.95 6.23 1.29
CA PHE A 117 13.41 4.91 1.02
C PHE A 117 12.08 4.96 0.28
N THR A 118 11.95 4.14 -0.76
CA THR A 118 10.67 3.60 -1.21
C THR A 118 10.93 2.34 -2.02
N HIS A 119 10.08 1.33 -1.92
CA HIS A 119 10.22 0.11 -2.69
C HIS A 119 8.86 -0.50 -3.02
N PRO A 120 8.68 -1.10 -4.21
CA PRO A 120 7.42 -1.71 -4.61
C PRO A 120 7.19 -3.09 -3.99
N THR A 121 8.15 -3.69 -3.28
CA THR A 121 8.06 -5.05 -2.71
C THR A 121 7.95 -5.05 -1.19
N ASP A 122 7.14 -5.96 -0.65
CA ASP A 122 6.95 -6.12 0.80
C ASP A 122 8.22 -6.54 1.53
N ILE A 123 9.05 -7.39 0.90
CA ILE A 123 10.33 -7.87 1.44
C ILE A 123 11.26 -6.71 1.75
N ALA A 124 11.29 -5.69 0.90
CA ALA A 124 12.11 -4.51 1.15
C ALA A 124 11.64 -3.73 2.38
N TRP A 125 10.33 -3.48 2.52
CA TRP A 125 9.78 -2.81 3.72
C TRP A 125 10.11 -3.56 5.00
N ARG A 126 9.96 -4.89 4.99
CA ARG A 126 10.30 -5.77 6.13
C ARG A 126 11.80 -5.72 6.44
N THR A 127 12.63 -5.83 5.42
CA THR A 127 14.10 -5.85 5.56
C THR A 127 14.64 -4.54 6.11
N ILE A 128 14.20 -3.40 5.58
CA ILE A 128 14.59 -2.08 6.09
C ILE A 128 14.11 -1.90 7.54
N GLY A 129 12.84 -2.22 7.80
CA GLY A 129 12.25 -2.10 9.14
C GLY A 129 12.98 -2.93 10.18
N GLU A 130 13.21 -4.21 9.89
CA GLU A 130 13.93 -5.11 10.77
C GLU A 130 15.38 -4.68 10.96
N THR A 131 16.06 -4.28 9.89
CA THR A 131 17.46 -3.84 9.98
C THR A 131 17.61 -2.62 10.88
N LEU A 132 16.74 -1.61 10.73
CA LEU A 132 16.73 -0.44 11.60
C LEU A 132 16.39 -0.83 13.04
N TYR A 133 15.42 -1.72 13.22
CA TYR A 133 15.02 -2.22 14.53
C TYR A 133 16.18 -2.93 15.25
N GLU A 134 16.83 -3.89 14.59
CA GLU A 134 17.95 -4.65 15.14
C GLU A 134 19.20 -3.79 15.38
N ALA A 135 19.44 -2.77 14.56
CA ALA A 135 20.54 -1.82 14.78
C ALA A 135 20.33 -0.95 16.03
N GLY A 136 19.08 -0.81 16.52
CA GLY A 136 18.73 -0.01 17.70
C GLY A 136 18.00 1.29 17.38
N TYR A 137 17.63 1.54 16.12
CA TYR A 137 16.92 2.76 15.74
C TYR A 137 15.41 2.69 16.01
N VAL A 138 14.87 3.83 16.39
CA VAL A 138 13.43 4.11 16.37
C VAL A 138 13.16 5.05 15.20
N VAL A 139 12.25 4.67 14.30
CA VAL A 139 11.77 5.55 13.23
C VAL A 139 10.80 6.54 13.86
N THR A 140 11.26 7.77 14.01
CA THR A 140 10.53 8.81 14.74
C THR A 140 9.52 9.55 13.86
N LYS A 141 9.86 9.73 12.57
CA LYS A 141 9.02 10.40 11.57
C LYS A 141 9.24 9.81 10.20
N VAL A 142 8.21 9.93 9.36
CA VAL A 142 8.26 9.61 7.93
C VAL A 142 7.75 10.81 7.16
N TRP A 143 8.56 11.32 6.24
CA TRP A 143 8.21 12.46 5.40
C TRP A 143 8.12 12.03 3.93
N PRO A 144 6.97 12.23 3.27
CA PRO A 144 6.88 12.11 1.83
C PRO A 144 7.53 13.33 1.18
N LEU A 145 8.44 13.10 0.24
CA LEU A 145 8.99 14.15 -0.63
C LEU A 145 8.74 13.78 -2.09
N ARG A 146 8.11 14.71 -2.82
CA ARG A 146 7.93 14.55 -4.26
C ARG A 146 9.27 14.71 -4.96
N THR A 147 9.81 13.61 -5.46
CA THR A 147 11.15 13.54 -6.07
C THR A 147 11.10 13.26 -7.57
N GLU A 148 9.96 12.79 -8.10
CA GLU A 148 9.84 12.50 -9.54
C GLU A 148 9.45 13.74 -10.37
N MET A 149 10.12 13.93 -11.51
CA MET A 149 9.73 14.92 -12.52
C MET A 149 8.37 14.54 -13.11
N LYS A 150 7.47 15.52 -13.26
CA LYS A 150 6.13 15.34 -13.88
C LYS A 150 6.18 14.70 -15.28
N THR A 151 7.32 14.80 -15.97
CA THR A 151 7.58 14.32 -17.32
C THR A 151 8.23 12.93 -17.38
N ARG A 152 8.39 12.21 -16.25
CA ARG A 152 8.90 10.83 -16.29
C ARG A 152 7.90 9.93 -17.04
N TYR A 153 8.41 9.22 -18.05
CA TYR A 153 7.70 8.34 -19.01
C TYR A 153 6.71 7.33 -18.40
N LYS A 154 6.77 7.08 -17.08
CA LYS A 154 5.84 6.19 -16.36
C LYS A 154 4.39 6.68 -16.30
N ARG A 155 4.11 7.97 -16.59
CA ARG A 155 2.73 8.45 -16.77
C ARG A 155 2.06 7.97 -18.06
N GLN A 156 2.80 7.49 -19.06
CA GLN A 156 2.18 6.95 -20.27
C GLN A 156 1.48 5.61 -20.02
N VAL A 157 1.84 4.93 -18.93
CA VAL A 157 1.11 3.77 -18.43
C VAL A 157 0.21 4.32 -17.32
N ASN A 158 -1.10 4.46 -17.56
CA ASN A 158 -2.10 5.03 -16.64
C ASN A 158 -2.21 4.37 -15.24
N VAL A 159 -1.27 3.49 -14.87
CA VAL A 159 -1.15 2.75 -13.63
C VAL A 159 -0.71 3.65 -12.48
N ILE A 160 -1.32 3.48 -11.31
CA ILE A 160 -0.88 4.15 -10.08
C ILE A 160 0.62 3.86 -9.87
N ALA A 161 1.44 4.88 -10.03
CA ALA A 161 2.87 4.85 -9.76
C ALA A 161 3.20 5.76 -8.57
N GLN A 162 4.16 5.34 -7.76
CA GLN A 162 4.69 6.17 -6.70
C GLN A 162 5.48 7.34 -7.31
N GLU A 163 5.04 8.57 -7.04
CA GLU A 163 5.71 9.81 -7.51
C GLU A 163 6.60 10.42 -6.39
N THR A 164 6.62 9.78 -5.23
CA THR A 164 7.19 10.30 -3.97
C THR A 164 8.22 9.32 -3.39
N SER A 165 9.38 9.83 -2.99
CA SER A 165 10.31 9.12 -2.12
C SER A 165 9.98 9.43 -0.66
N LEU A 166 10.11 8.46 0.24
CA LEU A 166 9.99 8.75 1.67
C LEU A 166 11.36 9.03 2.28
N ILE A 167 11.35 9.86 3.31
CA ILE A 167 12.46 10.07 4.21
C ILE A 167 12.07 9.48 5.56
N LEU A 168 12.76 8.40 5.95
CA LEU A 168 12.67 7.79 7.26
C LEU A 168 13.65 8.51 8.20
N VAL A 169 13.14 9.17 9.23
CA VAL A 169 13.95 9.83 10.26
C VAL A 169 14.10 8.91 11.46
N ALA A 170 15.27 8.30 11.59
CA ALA A 170 15.61 7.32 12.62
C ALA A 170 16.56 7.92 13.68
N ARG A 171 16.32 7.59 14.96
CA ARG A 171 17.11 8.06 16.11
C ARG A 171 17.38 6.94 17.10
N LYS A 172 18.40 7.10 17.93
CA LYS A 172 18.74 6.18 19.03
C LYS A 172 17.86 6.46 20.25
N TYR A 173 16.63 5.96 20.25
CA TYR A 173 15.71 6.12 21.37
C TYR A 173 15.47 4.82 22.09
N GLN A 174 15.26 4.92 23.41
CA GLN A 174 14.82 3.80 24.20
C GLN A 174 13.39 3.39 23.77
N ARG A 175 13.24 2.12 23.44
CA ARG A 175 11.94 1.54 23.09
C ARG A 175 11.10 1.32 24.34
N ARG A 176 9.78 1.43 24.15
CA ARG A 176 8.81 1.14 25.20
C ARG A 176 8.57 -0.35 25.28
N TRP A 177 8.70 -0.91 26.46
CA TRP A 177 8.44 -2.32 26.69
C TRP A 177 6.93 -2.55 26.83
N LEU A 178 6.40 -3.48 26.03
CA LEU A 178 5.01 -3.91 26.16
C LEU A 178 4.94 -5.21 26.97
N ALA A 179 4.38 -5.11 28.17
CA ALA A 179 4.06 -6.27 29.00
C ALA A 179 2.76 -6.94 28.52
N GLU A 180 2.46 -8.15 29.00
CA GLU A 180 1.19 -8.85 28.77
C GLU A 180 0.87 -9.20 27.31
N VAL A 181 1.86 -9.10 26.41
CA VAL A 181 1.75 -9.57 25.04
C VAL A 181 1.98 -11.08 24.99
N GLY A 182 0.91 -11.86 25.13
CA GLY A 182 0.93 -13.33 25.09
C GLY A 182 0.12 -13.93 23.93
N GLY A 183 0.38 -15.21 23.62
CA GLY A 183 -0.36 -15.97 22.61
C GLY A 183 -0.09 -15.51 21.17
N LYS A 184 -1.16 -15.18 20.42
CA LYS A 184 -1.04 -14.60 19.07
C LYS A 184 -0.66 -13.12 19.17
N ILE A 185 0.65 -12.84 19.24
CA ILE A 185 1.25 -11.51 19.44
C ILE A 185 0.54 -10.41 18.65
N GLU A 186 0.36 -10.61 17.34
CA GLU A 186 -0.29 -9.63 16.46
C GLU A 186 -1.67 -9.22 16.98
N ARG A 187 -2.52 -10.20 17.32
CA ARG A 187 -3.87 -9.95 17.80
C ARG A 187 -3.90 -9.19 19.12
N THR A 188 -2.97 -9.51 20.02
CA THR A 188 -2.87 -8.83 21.33
C THR A 188 -2.44 -7.38 21.14
N LEU A 189 -1.53 -7.10 20.21
CA LEU A 189 -1.09 -5.74 19.86
C LEU A 189 -2.22 -4.88 19.28
N LEU A 190 -3.10 -5.46 18.43
CA LEU A 190 -4.24 -4.74 17.85
C LEU A 190 -5.19 -4.14 18.90
N SER A 191 -5.21 -4.69 20.12
CA SER A 191 -6.01 -4.20 21.24
C SER A 191 -5.20 -3.55 22.37
N HIS A 192 -3.86 -3.53 22.27
CA HIS A 192 -3.01 -3.00 23.34
C HIS A 192 -3.12 -1.46 23.39
N PRO A 193 -3.55 -0.85 24.51
CA PRO A 193 -3.85 0.59 24.57
C PRO A 193 -2.70 1.49 24.11
N GLU A 194 -1.47 1.22 24.57
CA GLU A 194 -0.30 2.03 24.19
C GLU A 194 0.06 1.90 22.71
N PHE A 195 -0.11 0.70 22.13
CA PHE A 195 0.23 0.44 20.74
C PHE A 195 -0.80 1.10 19.81
N VAL A 196 -2.08 0.98 20.15
CA VAL A 196 -3.19 1.65 19.46
C VAL A 196 -3.07 3.18 19.55
N GLU A 197 -2.75 3.73 20.71
CA GLU A 197 -2.58 5.18 20.90
C GLU A 197 -1.38 5.71 20.09
N ALA A 198 -0.27 4.96 20.05
CA ALA A 198 0.85 5.32 19.18
C ALA A 198 0.46 5.29 17.69
N ALA A 199 -0.29 4.28 17.26
CA ALA A 199 -0.78 4.19 15.88
C ALA A 199 -1.69 5.37 15.52
N LYS A 200 -2.63 5.75 16.39
CA LYS A 200 -3.50 6.92 16.20
C LYS A 200 -2.71 8.20 15.98
N ARG A 201 -1.75 8.51 16.86
CA ARG A 201 -0.92 9.72 16.75
C ARG A 201 -0.12 9.77 15.46
N VAL A 202 0.51 8.64 15.09
CA VAL A 202 1.29 8.56 13.86
C VAL A 202 0.39 8.72 12.63
N VAL A 203 -0.79 8.10 12.62
CA VAL A 203 -1.75 8.21 11.51
C VAL A 203 -2.32 9.61 11.38
N GLU A 204 -2.65 10.28 12.49
CA GLU A 204 -3.13 11.66 12.47
C GLU A 204 -2.09 12.60 11.83
N GLU A 205 -0.82 12.48 12.21
CA GLU A 205 0.27 13.25 11.59
C GLU A 205 0.43 12.88 10.11
N ALA A 206 0.44 11.58 9.78
CA ALA A 206 0.59 11.10 8.41
C ALA A 206 -0.55 11.58 7.50
N ARG A 207 -1.80 11.57 7.96
CA ARG A 207 -2.95 12.08 7.18
C ARG A 207 -2.85 13.58 6.93
N ARG A 208 -2.41 14.36 7.92
CA ARG A 208 -2.16 15.81 7.72
C ARG A 208 -1.09 16.03 6.66
N VAL A 209 0.04 15.33 6.78
CA VAL A 209 1.16 15.43 5.83
C VAL A 209 0.75 14.98 4.42
N ALA A 210 0.00 13.88 4.29
CA ALA A 210 -0.50 13.41 3.00
C ALA A 210 -1.40 14.44 2.32
N LYS A 211 -2.29 15.08 3.09
CA LYS A 211 -3.19 16.12 2.58
C LYS A 211 -2.42 17.36 2.13
N GLU A 212 -1.48 17.84 2.94
CA GLU A 212 -0.64 19.00 2.62
C GLU A 212 0.25 18.75 1.40
N ALA A 213 0.75 17.52 1.23
CA ALA A 213 1.59 17.12 0.11
C ALA A 213 0.79 16.83 -1.18
N GLY A 214 -0.54 16.76 -1.12
CA GLY A 214 -1.36 16.31 -2.26
C GLY A 214 -1.01 14.89 -2.71
N ALA A 215 -0.78 13.99 -1.75
CA ALA A 215 -0.29 12.64 -2.00
C ALA A 215 -1.24 11.86 -2.93
N SER A 216 -0.67 11.12 -3.90
CA SER A 216 -1.45 10.17 -4.70
C SER A 216 -1.85 8.95 -3.86
N PRO A 217 -2.79 8.10 -4.31
CA PRO A 217 -3.09 6.82 -3.63
C PRO A 217 -1.85 5.94 -3.41
N ALA A 218 -0.92 5.89 -4.37
CA ALA A 218 0.33 5.16 -4.19
C ALA A 218 1.20 5.73 -3.06
N ASP A 219 1.31 7.06 -3.02
CA ASP A 219 2.11 7.76 -2.02
C ASP A 219 1.48 7.64 -0.62
N MET A 220 0.15 7.65 -0.55
CA MET A 220 -0.59 7.37 0.68
C MET A 220 -0.29 5.96 1.20
N MET A 221 -0.29 4.95 0.33
CA MET A 221 0.06 3.59 0.73
C MET A 221 1.51 3.52 1.24
N ALA A 222 2.46 4.12 0.52
CA ALA A 222 3.86 4.19 0.97
C ALA A 222 3.97 4.87 2.35
N LEU A 223 3.25 5.97 2.55
CA LEU A 223 3.24 6.68 3.83
C LEU A 223 2.60 5.85 4.95
N MET A 224 1.57 5.06 4.68
CA MET A 224 1.00 4.11 5.63
C MET A 224 2.04 3.03 6.02
N LEU A 225 2.81 2.51 5.07
CA LEU A 225 3.86 1.53 5.36
C LEU A 225 5.00 2.14 6.19
N GLY A 226 5.45 3.34 5.85
CA GLY A 226 6.42 4.08 6.66
C GLY A 226 5.89 4.41 8.06
N SER A 227 4.60 4.76 8.16
CA SER A 227 3.93 4.99 9.44
C SER A 227 3.88 3.71 10.28
N ALA A 228 3.65 2.55 9.66
CA ALA A 228 3.72 1.27 10.34
C ALA A 228 5.12 0.97 10.89
N LEU A 229 6.19 1.32 10.14
CA LEU A 229 7.57 1.25 10.66
C LEU A 229 7.77 2.19 11.87
N SER A 230 7.25 3.42 11.80
CA SER A 230 7.30 4.39 12.89
C SER A 230 6.60 3.88 14.15
N VAL A 231 5.46 3.19 14.02
CA VAL A 231 4.76 2.57 15.16
C VAL A 231 5.55 1.37 15.67
N ALA A 232 5.86 0.41 14.81
CA ALA A 232 6.48 -0.87 15.19
C ALA A 232 7.84 -0.66 15.89
N THR A 233 8.67 0.25 15.38
CA THR A 233 10.03 0.45 15.91
C THR A 233 10.08 1.14 17.28
N ARG A 234 8.97 1.71 17.77
CA ARG A 234 8.89 2.35 19.10
C ARG A 234 8.77 1.36 20.25
N PHE A 235 8.39 0.12 19.97
CA PHE A 235 8.05 -0.86 20.98
C PHE A 235 9.00 -2.03 20.97
N GLU A 236 9.18 -2.63 22.14
CA GLU A 236 9.93 -3.87 22.32
C GLU A 236 9.05 -4.85 23.08
N ILE A 237 9.02 -6.09 22.60
CA ILE A 237 8.27 -7.18 23.22
C ILE A 237 9.29 -8.20 23.74
N PRO A 238 9.31 -8.47 25.06
CA PRO A 238 10.21 -9.46 25.63
C PRO A 238 10.05 -10.83 24.95
N GLY A 239 11.17 -11.42 24.49
CA GLY A 239 11.18 -12.74 23.86
C GLY A 239 10.71 -12.79 22.40
N LEU A 240 10.46 -11.64 21.76
CA LEU A 240 10.14 -11.56 20.34
C LEU A 240 11.34 -12.01 19.49
N ARG A 241 11.10 -12.95 18.57
CA ARG A 241 12.15 -13.58 17.74
C ARG A 241 12.35 -12.92 16.38
N SER A 242 11.35 -12.19 15.89
CA SER A 242 11.39 -11.51 14.58
C SER A 242 10.59 -10.21 14.64
N PHE A 243 10.93 -9.27 13.76
CA PHE A 243 10.25 -7.98 13.69
C PHE A 243 8.84 -8.07 13.08
N ASP A 244 8.57 -9.10 12.27
CA ASP A 244 7.33 -9.22 11.48
C ASP A 244 6.03 -9.09 12.28
N PRO A 245 5.83 -9.72 13.46
CA PRO A 245 4.60 -9.58 14.22
C PRO A 245 4.31 -8.14 14.66
N LEU A 246 5.35 -7.38 15.03
CA LEU A 246 5.22 -5.95 15.35
C LEU A 246 4.82 -5.16 14.11
N PHE A 247 5.50 -5.41 12.99
CA PHE A 247 5.25 -4.69 11.75
C PHE A 247 3.86 -4.99 11.16
N ASN A 248 3.45 -6.26 11.16
CA ASN A 248 2.12 -6.69 10.67
C ASN A 248 1.00 -6.08 11.51
N ALA A 249 1.13 -6.07 12.84
CA ALA A 249 0.15 -5.44 13.72
C ALA A 249 0.09 -3.93 13.51
N ALA A 250 1.25 -3.27 13.37
CA ALA A 250 1.32 -1.84 13.06
C ALA A 250 0.69 -1.53 11.70
N ALA A 251 1.02 -2.29 10.66
CA ALA A 251 0.47 -2.11 9.32
C ALA A 251 -1.05 -2.30 9.29
N THR A 252 -1.56 -3.28 10.04
CA THR A 252 -3.00 -3.52 10.18
C THR A 252 -3.70 -2.33 10.85
N LEU A 253 -3.19 -1.85 11.99
CA LEU A 253 -3.78 -0.69 12.68
C LEU A 253 -3.67 0.59 11.87
N VAL A 254 -2.50 0.88 11.30
CA VAL A 254 -2.27 2.09 10.52
C VAL A 254 -3.22 2.12 9.33
N THR A 255 -3.36 1.02 8.61
CA THR A 255 -4.28 0.91 7.48
C THR A 255 -5.73 1.12 7.89
N GLU A 256 -6.17 0.45 8.96
CA GLU A 256 -7.52 0.62 9.49
C GLU A 256 -7.81 2.07 9.87
N LEU A 257 -6.93 2.70 10.66
CA LEU A 257 -7.06 4.08 11.12
C LEU A 257 -6.97 5.10 9.98
N PHE A 258 -6.30 4.76 8.88
CA PHE A 258 -6.20 5.64 7.71
C PHE A 258 -7.47 5.58 6.86
N VAL A 259 -8.03 4.39 6.67
CA VAL A 259 -9.23 4.16 5.84
C VAL A 259 -10.53 4.50 6.57
N ALA A 260 -10.62 4.24 7.87
CA ALA A 260 -11.84 4.44 8.66
C ALA A 260 -12.44 5.86 8.55
N PRO A 261 -11.66 6.95 8.63
CA PRO A 261 -12.20 8.30 8.44
C PRO A 261 -12.70 8.59 7.01
N VAL A 262 -12.14 7.90 6.00
CA VAL A 262 -12.62 8.02 4.62
C VAL A 262 -13.96 7.30 4.49
N ILE A 263 -14.10 6.11 5.10
CA ILE A 263 -15.39 5.41 5.19
C ILE A 263 -16.43 6.28 5.91
N GLU A 264 -16.09 6.87 7.06
CA GLU A 264 -16.98 7.76 7.79
C GLU A 264 -17.46 8.93 6.92
N LYS A 265 -16.52 9.59 6.24
CA LYS A 265 -16.83 10.66 5.29
C LYS A 265 -17.75 10.20 4.15
N THR A 266 -17.48 9.02 3.59
CA THR A 266 -18.35 8.40 2.58
C THR A 266 -19.76 8.18 3.11
N LEU A 267 -19.91 7.67 4.34
CA LEU A 267 -21.22 7.34 4.90
C LEU A 267 -22.03 8.57 5.35
N VAL A 268 -21.35 9.65 5.76
CA VAL A 268 -21.99 10.82 6.38
C VAL A 268 -22.09 12.02 5.41
N GLU A 269 -21.04 12.31 4.66
CA GLU A 269 -20.92 13.55 3.88
C GLU A 269 -21.10 13.32 2.37
N ALA A 270 -20.53 12.24 1.84
CA ALA A 270 -20.41 12.02 0.39
C ALA A 270 -21.41 11.01 -0.19
N GLY A 271 -22.05 10.21 0.66
CA GLY A 271 -22.98 9.15 0.25
C GLY A 271 -24.23 9.71 -0.43
N PRO A 272 -24.68 9.15 -1.57
CA PRO A 272 -25.96 9.51 -2.19
C PRO A 272 -27.18 9.34 -1.27
N VAL A 273 -27.08 8.52 -0.23
CA VAL A 273 -28.17 8.24 0.70
C VAL A 273 -27.95 8.99 2.01
N LYS A 274 -28.91 9.84 2.40
CA LYS A 274 -28.90 10.48 3.73
C LYS A 274 -29.32 9.47 4.78
N ILE A 275 -28.33 8.84 5.43
CA ILE A 275 -28.53 7.91 6.54
C ILE A 275 -28.74 8.70 7.85
N SER A 276 -29.54 8.17 8.79
CA SER A 276 -29.77 8.80 10.10
C SER A 276 -28.51 8.75 10.98
N GLU A 277 -28.27 9.75 11.84
CA GLU A 277 -26.98 9.95 12.55
C GLU A 277 -26.44 8.75 13.35
N ARG A 278 -27.28 7.79 13.80
CA ARG A 278 -26.84 6.63 14.61
C ARG A 278 -26.33 5.44 13.80
N ASP A 279 -26.72 5.31 12.54
CA ASP A 279 -26.41 4.13 11.74
C ASP A 279 -24.98 4.13 11.17
N PRO A 280 -24.37 5.27 10.73
CA PRO A 280 -23.02 5.32 10.20
C PRO A 280 -21.95 4.89 11.20
N THR A 281 -22.09 5.26 12.48
CA THR A 281 -21.16 4.87 13.54
C THR A 281 -21.10 3.35 13.71
N LYS A 282 -22.26 2.68 13.65
CA LYS A 282 -22.35 1.22 13.77
C LYS A 282 -21.80 0.50 12.54
N VAL A 283 -22.15 0.98 11.35
CA VAL A 283 -21.58 0.46 10.10
C VAL A 283 -20.06 0.53 10.16
N LEU A 284 -19.52 1.69 10.54
CA LEU A 284 -18.09 1.89 10.69
C LEU A 284 -17.49 0.93 11.73
N GLU A 285 -18.10 0.78 12.91
CA GLU A 285 -17.62 -0.15 13.95
C GLU A 285 -17.46 -1.59 13.43
N TYR A 286 -18.48 -2.12 12.74
CA TYR A 286 -18.42 -3.47 12.17
C TYR A 286 -17.36 -3.59 11.07
N VAL A 287 -17.22 -2.59 10.20
CA VAL A 287 -16.18 -2.60 9.15
C VAL A 287 -14.78 -2.54 9.75
N ARG A 288 -14.56 -1.71 10.78
CA ARG A 288 -13.29 -1.64 11.51
C ARG A 288 -12.95 -2.97 12.15
N ARG A 289 -13.92 -3.59 12.85
CA ARG A 289 -13.75 -4.93 13.45
C ARG A 289 -13.38 -5.97 12.41
N ALA A 290 -14.07 -5.96 11.26
CA ALA A 290 -13.78 -6.85 10.15
C ALA A 290 -12.37 -6.63 9.58
N MET A 291 -11.96 -5.38 9.37
CA MET A 291 -10.61 -5.03 8.91
C MET A 291 -9.52 -5.44 9.90
N LEU A 292 -9.78 -5.48 11.21
CA LEU A 292 -8.81 -5.95 12.21
C LEU A 292 -8.75 -7.48 12.28
N ARG A 293 -9.87 -8.17 12.06
CA ARG A 293 -9.96 -9.64 12.22
C ARG A 293 -9.59 -10.42 10.95
N ASP A 294 -10.01 -9.94 9.79
CA ASP A 294 -9.98 -10.68 8.53
C ASP A 294 -9.04 -10.02 7.51
N SER A 295 -7.99 -10.74 7.09
CA SER A 295 -6.97 -10.21 6.18
C SER A 295 -7.48 -9.99 4.76
N ALA A 296 -8.42 -10.80 4.30
CA ALA A 296 -9.09 -10.59 3.02
C ALA A 296 -9.85 -9.25 3.03
N THR A 297 -10.60 -8.97 4.10
CA THR A 297 -11.36 -7.72 4.25
C THR A 297 -10.46 -6.49 4.25
N ARG A 298 -9.44 -6.41 5.11
CA ARG A 298 -8.54 -5.24 5.09
C ARG A 298 -7.84 -5.07 3.76
N SER A 299 -7.41 -6.15 3.11
CA SER A 299 -6.74 -6.07 1.81
C SER A 299 -7.69 -5.56 0.73
N TYR A 300 -8.88 -6.16 0.62
CA TYR A 300 -9.88 -5.78 -0.37
C TYR A 300 -10.39 -4.35 -0.17
N VAL A 301 -10.74 -3.97 1.07
CA VAL A 301 -11.20 -2.61 1.38
C VAL A 301 -10.11 -1.58 1.07
N THR A 302 -8.86 -1.86 1.42
CA THR A 302 -7.74 -0.94 1.12
C THR A 302 -7.58 -0.74 -0.38
N LEU A 303 -7.55 -1.83 -1.17
CA LEU A 303 -7.45 -1.74 -2.63
C LEU A 303 -8.67 -1.04 -3.25
N TRP A 304 -9.87 -1.33 -2.74
CA TRP A 304 -11.11 -0.68 -3.18
C TRP A 304 -11.05 0.83 -2.98
N PHE A 305 -10.66 1.28 -1.79
CA PHE A 305 -10.57 2.71 -1.51
C PHE A 305 -9.45 3.41 -2.30
N LEU A 306 -8.29 2.76 -2.48
CA LEU A 306 -7.19 3.32 -3.27
C LEU A 306 -7.50 3.44 -4.77
N SER A 307 -8.26 2.48 -5.32
CA SER A 307 -8.60 2.43 -6.74
C SER A 307 -9.88 3.17 -7.09
N ARG A 308 -10.95 3.01 -6.29
CA ARG A 308 -12.32 3.41 -6.65
C ARG A 308 -12.85 4.59 -5.87
N VAL A 309 -12.21 5.00 -4.79
CA VAL A 309 -12.66 6.14 -3.98
C VAL A 309 -11.67 7.29 -4.10
N ASP A 310 -12.18 8.49 -4.23
CA ASP A 310 -11.40 9.69 -4.08
C ASP A 310 -11.21 9.96 -2.58
N LEU A 311 -9.99 9.75 -2.09
CA LEU A 311 -9.68 9.76 -0.66
C LEU A 311 -9.82 11.14 -0.01
N GLU A 312 -9.79 12.23 -0.80
CA GLU A 312 -10.03 13.58 -0.30
C GLU A 312 -11.52 13.86 -0.15
N THR A 313 -12.33 13.51 -1.17
CA THR A 313 -13.75 13.85 -1.20
C THR A 313 -14.66 12.77 -0.61
N GLY A 314 -14.19 11.52 -0.47
CA GLY A 314 -14.98 10.37 -0.06
C GLY A 314 -15.96 9.87 -1.13
N LYS A 315 -15.95 10.44 -2.34
CA LYS A 315 -16.82 10.06 -3.45
C LYS A 315 -16.18 8.95 -4.28
N TYR A 316 -16.99 8.11 -4.91
CA TYR A 316 -16.48 7.15 -5.87
C TYR A 316 -15.92 7.85 -7.12
N ARG A 317 -14.92 7.24 -7.76
CA ARG A 317 -14.32 7.69 -9.01
C ARG A 317 -15.15 7.18 -10.18
N GLN A 318 -15.43 8.04 -11.16
CA GLN A 318 -16.08 7.60 -12.41
C GLN A 318 -15.17 6.62 -13.18
N GLU A 319 -13.86 6.88 -13.14
CA GLU A 319 -12.82 6.03 -13.69
C GLU A 319 -11.96 5.47 -12.55
N PRO A 320 -12.07 4.17 -12.22
CA PRO A 320 -11.21 3.50 -11.27
C PRO A 320 -9.75 3.62 -11.70
N LEU A 321 -8.87 3.86 -10.73
CA LEU A 321 -7.44 3.93 -10.98
C LEU A 321 -6.88 2.51 -11.14
N PRO A 322 -6.17 2.19 -12.24
CA PRO A 322 -5.56 0.89 -12.43
C PRO A 322 -4.37 0.69 -11.50
N LEU A 323 -4.26 -0.51 -10.95
CA LEU A 323 -3.20 -0.91 -10.04
C LEU A 323 -2.17 -1.79 -10.74
N SER A 324 -0.88 -1.62 -10.43
CA SER A 324 0.16 -2.54 -10.91
C SER A 324 0.11 -3.85 -10.12
N TYR A 325 0.60 -4.95 -10.72
CA TYR A 325 0.75 -6.21 -10.00
C TYR A 325 1.58 -6.07 -8.72
N ASP A 326 2.77 -5.44 -8.83
CA ASP A 326 3.68 -5.25 -7.70
C ASP A 326 3.00 -4.45 -6.57
N PHE A 327 2.19 -3.44 -6.92
CA PHE A 327 1.43 -2.66 -5.94
C PHE A 327 0.40 -3.52 -5.21
N VAL A 328 -0.48 -4.22 -5.95
CA VAL A 328 -1.51 -5.08 -5.35
C VAL A 328 -0.88 -6.15 -4.49
N GLN A 329 0.15 -6.84 -5.00
CA GLN A 329 0.82 -7.91 -4.29
C GLN A 329 1.44 -7.43 -2.97
N THR A 330 2.12 -6.28 -2.99
CA THR A 330 2.74 -5.72 -1.78
C THR A 330 1.71 -5.30 -0.75
N VAL A 331 0.64 -4.63 -1.17
CA VAL A 331 -0.46 -4.26 -0.27
C VAL A 331 -1.08 -5.50 0.37
N THR A 332 -1.43 -6.53 -0.42
CA THR A 332 -2.05 -7.75 0.11
C THR A 332 -1.12 -8.49 1.07
N LYS A 333 0.16 -8.67 0.70
CA LYS A 333 1.13 -9.41 1.52
C LYS A 333 1.40 -8.73 2.87
N ILE A 334 1.55 -7.40 2.88
CA ILE A 334 1.76 -6.65 4.13
C ILE A 334 0.52 -6.73 5.03
N LEU A 335 -0.68 -6.73 4.44
CA LEU A 335 -1.94 -6.84 5.18
C LEU A 335 -2.32 -8.30 5.53
N GLY A 336 -1.41 -9.25 5.30
CA GLY A 336 -1.53 -10.64 5.72
C GLY A 336 -2.45 -11.48 4.84
N TYR A 337 -2.56 -11.14 3.56
CA TYR A 337 -3.30 -11.89 2.55
C TYR A 337 -2.44 -12.07 1.28
N ASP A 338 -2.99 -12.72 0.26
CA ASP A 338 -2.31 -12.90 -1.02
C ASP A 338 -3.18 -12.39 -2.17
N VAL A 339 -2.56 -11.83 -3.20
CA VAL A 339 -3.24 -11.36 -4.40
C VAL A 339 -3.93 -12.52 -5.12
N LYS A 340 -3.30 -13.70 -5.15
CA LYS A 340 -3.90 -14.90 -5.75
C LYS A 340 -5.20 -15.28 -5.06
N GLY A 341 -5.24 -15.20 -3.73
CA GLY A 341 -6.45 -15.46 -2.96
C GLY A 341 -7.60 -14.53 -3.35
N LEU A 342 -7.33 -13.25 -3.62
CA LEU A 342 -8.34 -12.31 -4.10
C LEU A 342 -8.76 -12.56 -5.56
N GLU A 343 -7.82 -12.98 -6.42
CA GLU A 343 -8.10 -13.35 -7.81
C GLU A 343 -8.95 -14.63 -7.92
N GLU A 344 -8.69 -15.62 -7.07
CA GLU A 344 -9.42 -16.90 -7.01
C GLU A 344 -10.90 -16.69 -6.66
N VAL A 345 -11.17 -15.81 -5.69
CA VAL A 345 -12.54 -15.47 -5.29
C VAL A 345 -13.16 -14.31 -6.09
N GLY A 346 -12.47 -13.85 -7.14
CA GLY A 346 -12.96 -12.85 -8.08
C GLY A 346 -12.97 -11.40 -7.57
N LEU A 347 -12.46 -11.12 -6.37
CA LEU A 347 -12.43 -9.77 -5.79
C LEU A 347 -11.41 -8.83 -6.45
N VAL A 348 -10.43 -9.39 -7.15
CA VAL A 348 -9.47 -8.64 -7.97
C VAL A 348 -9.41 -9.27 -9.35
N GLY A 349 -9.54 -8.43 -10.38
CA GLY A 349 -9.41 -8.82 -11.78
C GLY A 349 -8.27 -8.09 -12.47
N SER A 350 -7.87 -8.60 -13.63
CA SER A 350 -6.84 -7.97 -14.45
C SER A 350 -7.30 -7.75 -15.87
N SER A 351 -6.93 -6.62 -16.48
CA SER A 351 -7.08 -6.37 -17.92
C SER A 351 -5.73 -6.07 -18.55
N ILE A 352 -5.64 -6.23 -19.87
CA ILE A 352 -4.48 -5.82 -20.67
C ILE A 352 -4.82 -4.47 -21.26
N THR A 353 -4.01 -3.45 -20.97
CA THR A 353 -4.07 -2.16 -21.65
C THR A 353 -3.00 -2.13 -22.73
N GLU A 354 -3.39 -1.84 -23.96
CA GLU A 354 -2.46 -1.56 -25.06
C GLU A 354 -2.06 -0.08 -25.01
N GLU A 355 -0.76 0.19 -25.08
CA GLU A 355 -0.22 1.56 -25.10
C GLU A 355 -0.59 2.22 -26.44
N SER A 356 -1.39 3.29 -26.42
CA SER A 356 -1.53 4.18 -27.58
C SER A 356 -0.37 5.17 -27.56
N SER A 357 0.57 5.00 -28.48
CA SER A 357 1.64 5.97 -28.75
C SER A 357 1.06 7.23 -29.39
N GLU A 358 0.52 8.15 -28.59
CA GLU A 358 0.22 9.51 -29.03
C GLU A 358 1.17 10.51 -28.37
N GLU A 359 2.30 10.79 -29.04
CA GLU A 359 2.60 12.10 -29.64
C GLU A 359 4.03 12.08 -30.21
N GLY A 360 4.13 12.37 -31.50
CA GLY A 360 5.36 12.37 -32.27
C GLY A 360 6.31 13.48 -31.86
N GLY A 361 7.56 13.09 -31.54
CA GLY A 361 8.72 13.94 -31.72
C GLY A 361 9.32 13.67 -33.09
N GLU A 362 9.23 14.62 -34.01
CA GLU A 362 9.97 14.56 -35.26
C GLU A 362 11.48 14.46 -34.97
N GLY A 363 12.10 13.37 -35.46
CA GLY A 363 13.55 13.29 -35.62
C GLY A 363 14.22 12.06 -35.02
N ALA A 364 14.11 10.92 -35.69
CA ALA A 364 15.23 10.02 -36.00
C ALA A 364 14.67 8.78 -36.71
N GLU A 365 15.00 8.61 -37.99
CA GLU A 365 14.79 7.35 -38.71
C GLU A 365 15.63 6.25 -38.05
N GLY A 366 14.93 5.36 -37.34
CA GLY A 366 15.47 4.10 -36.86
C GLY A 366 14.39 3.04 -36.99
N GLU A 367 14.50 2.18 -38.01
CA GLU A 367 13.65 1.00 -38.15
C GLU A 367 13.90 0.04 -36.97
N GLY A 368 13.01 0.09 -35.98
CA GLY A 368 12.92 -0.88 -34.90
C GLY A 368 11.45 -1.09 -34.56
N ASN A 369 10.98 -2.33 -34.62
CA ASN A 369 9.61 -2.72 -34.27
C ASN A 369 9.17 -2.15 -32.91
N GLU A 370 8.30 -1.15 -32.92
CA GLU A 370 7.54 -0.72 -31.74
C GLU A 370 6.37 -1.68 -31.52
N GLU A 371 6.63 -2.87 -30.99
CA GLU A 371 5.58 -3.66 -30.33
C GLU A 371 5.22 -2.95 -29.02
N GLY A 372 4.07 -2.27 -29.00
CA GLY A 372 3.53 -1.61 -27.80
C GLY A 372 3.54 -2.54 -26.60
N ARG A 373 4.06 -2.08 -25.47
CA ARG A 373 4.31 -2.93 -24.30
C ARG A 373 2.97 -3.21 -23.61
N LYS A 374 2.40 -4.39 -23.84
CA LYS A 374 1.18 -4.84 -23.15
C LYS A 374 1.40 -4.88 -21.64
N THR A 375 0.81 -3.94 -20.92
CA THR A 375 0.90 -3.89 -19.45
C THR A 375 -0.37 -4.47 -18.84
N ARG A 376 -0.21 -5.44 -17.94
CA ARG A 376 -1.31 -6.03 -17.18
C ARG A 376 -1.62 -5.13 -15.98
N VAL A 377 -2.85 -4.67 -15.90
CA VAL A 377 -3.35 -3.80 -14.82
C VAL A 377 -4.43 -4.49 -14.03
N TYR A 378 -4.59 -4.11 -12.77
CA TYR A 378 -5.48 -4.75 -11.81
C TYR A 378 -6.52 -3.80 -11.25
N TYR A 379 -7.72 -4.32 -10.98
CA TYR A 379 -8.82 -3.58 -10.38
C TYR A 379 -9.52 -4.43 -9.31
N SER A 380 -9.96 -3.79 -8.23
CA SER A 380 -10.93 -4.41 -7.32
C SER A 380 -12.28 -4.55 -8.04
N LEU A 381 -12.94 -5.69 -7.91
CA LEU A 381 -14.22 -6.00 -8.56
C LEU A 381 -15.33 -6.17 -7.53
N MET A 382 -16.56 -5.83 -7.89
CA MET A 382 -17.77 -6.05 -7.08
C MET A 382 -18.69 -7.10 -7.72
N PHE A 383 -19.73 -6.72 -8.47
CA PHE A 383 -20.63 -7.70 -9.10
C PHE A 383 -20.05 -8.31 -10.37
N GLU A 384 -19.05 -7.66 -10.96
CA GLU A 384 -18.27 -8.23 -12.06
C GLU A 384 -17.66 -9.57 -11.65
N ALA A 385 -17.27 -9.71 -10.37
CA ALA A 385 -16.75 -10.92 -9.76
C ALA A 385 -17.74 -12.11 -9.74
N LEU A 386 -19.05 -11.83 -9.69
CA LEU A 386 -20.11 -12.84 -9.55
C LEU A 386 -20.66 -13.31 -10.90
N SER A 387 -20.12 -12.82 -12.01
CA SER A 387 -20.48 -13.28 -13.36
C SER A 387 -19.93 -14.68 -13.65
N ALA A 388 -20.56 -15.40 -14.60
CA ALA A 388 -20.15 -16.75 -14.99
C ALA A 388 -18.71 -16.82 -15.56
N SER A 389 -18.16 -15.69 -16.04
CA SER A 389 -16.77 -15.55 -16.47
C SER A 389 -15.82 -15.06 -15.38
N GLY A 390 -16.36 -14.54 -14.25
CA GLY A 390 -15.59 -13.89 -13.18
C GLY A 390 -15.31 -14.78 -11.96
N ALA A 391 -16.26 -15.61 -11.53
CA ALA A 391 -16.09 -16.45 -10.34
C ALA A 391 -15.31 -17.72 -10.68
N LYS A 392 -14.05 -17.79 -10.23
CA LYS A 392 -13.17 -18.97 -10.43
C LYS A 392 -13.32 -20.03 -9.33
N ALA A 393 -14.12 -19.75 -8.30
CA ALA A 393 -14.31 -20.59 -7.12
C ALA A 393 -15.79 -20.94 -6.89
N PRO A 394 -16.10 -22.12 -6.32
CA PRO A 394 -17.45 -22.50 -5.93
C PRO A 394 -17.99 -21.63 -4.79
N TRP A 395 -19.32 -21.53 -4.68
CA TRP A 395 -19.98 -20.74 -3.62
C TRP A 395 -19.53 -21.08 -2.19
N SER A 396 -19.15 -22.34 -1.93
CA SER A 396 -18.62 -22.77 -0.64
C SER A 396 -17.34 -22.05 -0.23
N GLU A 397 -16.49 -21.70 -1.20
CA GLU A 397 -15.24 -20.95 -0.99
C GLU A 397 -15.52 -19.46 -0.93
N LEU A 398 -16.36 -18.93 -1.83
CA LEU A 398 -16.75 -17.52 -1.82
C LEU A 398 -17.36 -17.11 -0.48
N ARG A 399 -18.31 -17.90 0.05
CA ARG A 399 -18.99 -17.55 1.31
C ARG A 399 -18.09 -17.62 2.54
N ALA A 400 -16.89 -18.20 2.46
CA ALA A 400 -15.93 -18.21 3.55
C ALA A 400 -15.25 -16.83 3.72
N VAL A 401 -15.22 -16.02 2.65
CA VAL A 401 -14.55 -14.73 2.62
C VAL A 401 -15.57 -13.61 2.85
N LEU A 402 -15.32 -12.74 3.83
CA LEU A 402 -16.30 -11.71 4.25
C LEU A 402 -16.65 -10.69 3.14
N PRO A 403 -15.71 -10.19 2.30
CA PRO A 403 -16.08 -9.33 1.19
C PRO A 403 -17.02 -10.00 0.18
N CYS A 404 -16.82 -11.28 -0.14
CA CYS A 404 -17.74 -12.02 -1.01
C CYS A 404 -19.13 -12.16 -0.36
N ARG A 405 -19.19 -12.40 0.95
CA ARG A 405 -20.45 -12.38 1.71
C ARG A 405 -21.14 -11.01 1.62
N ALA A 406 -20.40 -9.93 1.77
CA ALA A 406 -20.92 -8.57 1.66
C ALA A 406 -21.48 -8.28 0.25
N ILE A 407 -20.75 -8.64 -0.80
CA ILE A 407 -21.20 -8.50 -2.19
C ILE A 407 -22.50 -9.29 -2.42
N TYR A 408 -22.60 -10.50 -1.90
CA TYR A 408 -23.82 -11.30 -2.03
C TYR A 408 -25.02 -10.70 -1.29
N VAL A 409 -24.83 -10.19 -0.07
CA VAL A 409 -25.91 -9.51 0.67
C VAL A 409 -26.32 -8.20 -0.03
N ALA A 410 -25.36 -7.48 -0.62
CA ALA A 410 -25.65 -6.31 -1.46
C ALA A 410 -26.52 -6.67 -2.68
N TYR A 411 -26.20 -7.78 -3.35
CA TYR A 411 -26.99 -8.30 -4.47
C TYR A 411 -28.43 -8.64 -4.05
N LEU A 412 -28.60 -9.32 -2.91
CA LEU A 412 -29.94 -9.60 -2.39
C LEU A 412 -30.69 -8.31 -2.03
N ALA A 413 -30.04 -7.33 -1.40
CA ALA A 413 -30.66 -6.05 -1.04
C ALA A 413 -31.17 -5.26 -2.27
N LEU A 414 -30.47 -5.37 -3.40
CA LEU A 414 -30.86 -4.76 -4.67
C LEU A 414 -31.98 -5.50 -5.40
N THR A 415 -32.05 -6.83 -5.26
CA THR A 415 -32.97 -7.68 -6.04
C THR A 415 -34.25 -8.06 -5.31
N GLU A 416 -34.26 -8.04 -3.98
CA GLU A 416 -35.46 -8.32 -3.18
C GLU A 416 -36.53 -7.24 -3.35
N SER A 417 -37.80 -7.67 -3.33
CA SER A 417 -38.95 -6.78 -3.48
C SER A 417 -39.55 -6.40 -2.12
N GLY A 418 -40.34 -5.32 -2.11
CA GLY A 418 -40.99 -4.80 -0.91
C GLY A 418 -40.23 -3.65 -0.23
N THR A 419 -40.69 -3.29 0.97
CA THR A 419 -40.07 -2.23 1.79
C THR A 419 -38.72 -2.69 2.36
N PRO A 420 -37.82 -1.78 2.76
CA PRO A 420 -36.51 -2.15 3.33
C PRO A 420 -36.59 -3.18 4.48
N GLN A 421 -37.63 -3.09 5.32
CA GLN A 421 -37.86 -4.03 6.42
C GLN A 421 -38.25 -5.43 5.90
N VAL A 422 -39.17 -5.49 4.93
CA VAL A 422 -39.61 -6.76 4.32
C VAL A 422 -38.45 -7.44 3.59
N ARG A 423 -37.65 -6.67 2.85
CA ARG A 423 -36.44 -7.18 2.18
C ARG A 423 -35.45 -7.75 3.20
N ALA A 424 -35.20 -7.04 4.31
CA ALA A 424 -34.28 -7.49 5.35
C ALA A 424 -34.75 -8.81 6.00
N GLU A 425 -36.05 -8.97 6.25
CA GLU A 425 -36.62 -10.23 6.73
C GLU A 425 -36.48 -11.37 5.72
N ALA A 426 -36.72 -11.11 4.43
CA ALA A 426 -36.53 -12.10 3.36
C ALA A 426 -35.07 -12.56 3.28
N ILE A 427 -34.10 -11.63 3.37
CA ILE A 427 -32.67 -11.94 3.37
C ILE A 427 -32.30 -12.83 4.56
N ARG A 428 -32.78 -12.52 5.77
CA ARG A 428 -32.55 -13.37 6.96
C ARG A 428 -33.05 -14.80 6.75
N ARG A 429 -34.22 -14.97 6.13
CA ARG A 429 -34.78 -16.29 5.83
C ARG A 429 -33.98 -17.06 4.78
N ARG A 430 -33.37 -16.36 3.82
CA ARG A 430 -32.48 -16.97 2.81
C ARG A 430 -31.11 -17.37 3.37
N LEU A 431 -30.68 -16.75 4.47
CA LEU A 431 -29.36 -16.99 5.09
C LEU A 431 -29.47 -17.55 6.51
N PRO A 432 -30.16 -18.69 6.72
CA PRO A 432 -30.42 -19.22 8.06
C PRO A 432 -29.16 -19.71 8.80
N MET A 433 -28.08 -19.98 8.06
CA MET A 433 -26.81 -20.45 8.62
C MET A 433 -25.87 -19.32 9.05
N TRP A 434 -26.21 -18.06 8.77
CA TRP A 434 -25.36 -16.93 9.12
C TRP A 434 -25.76 -16.39 10.49
N SER A 435 -24.77 -16.22 11.37
CA SER A 435 -25.02 -15.60 12.67
C SER A 435 -25.46 -14.14 12.49
N ALA A 436 -26.12 -13.58 13.52
CA ALA A 436 -26.47 -12.16 13.51
C ALA A 436 -25.23 -11.27 13.37
N GLU A 437 -24.08 -11.70 13.91
CA GLU A 437 -22.80 -10.99 13.78
C GLU A 437 -22.25 -11.07 12.34
N ASP A 438 -22.24 -12.26 11.73
CA ASP A 438 -21.78 -12.42 10.34
C ASP A 438 -22.62 -11.59 9.37
N LEU A 439 -23.94 -11.58 9.58
CA LEU A 439 -24.86 -10.79 8.76
C LEU A 439 -24.65 -9.29 8.97
N ALA A 440 -24.38 -8.85 10.20
CA ALA A 440 -24.09 -7.44 10.50
C ALA A 440 -22.76 -6.98 9.87
N GLU A 441 -21.69 -7.77 9.96
CA GLU A 441 -20.41 -7.47 9.32
C GLU A 441 -20.54 -7.42 7.79
N ALA A 442 -21.18 -8.42 7.19
CA ALA A 442 -21.41 -8.47 5.75
C ALA A 442 -22.27 -7.30 5.28
N SER A 443 -23.34 -6.97 6.02
CA SER A 443 -24.24 -5.86 5.67
C SER A 443 -23.54 -4.50 5.82
N SER A 444 -22.70 -4.33 6.83
CA SER A 444 -21.95 -3.08 7.04
C SER A 444 -20.94 -2.84 5.92
N LEU A 445 -20.18 -3.88 5.55
CA LEU A 445 -19.26 -3.79 4.42
C LEU A 445 -20.03 -3.59 3.09
N ALA A 446 -21.16 -4.26 2.91
CA ALA A 446 -22.03 -4.10 1.75
C ALA A 446 -22.53 -2.65 1.62
N THR A 447 -22.89 -2.00 2.72
CA THR A 447 -23.30 -0.59 2.74
C THR A 447 -22.18 0.30 2.21
N VAL A 448 -20.95 0.13 2.71
CA VAL A 448 -19.79 0.91 2.25
C VAL A 448 -19.53 0.69 0.75
N LEU A 449 -19.60 -0.55 0.28
CA LEU A 449 -19.39 -0.87 -1.14
C LEU A 449 -20.49 -0.27 -2.04
N LEU A 450 -21.77 -0.33 -1.64
CA LEU A 450 -22.86 0.27 -2.43
C LEU A 450 -22.79 1.79 -2.50
N GLU A 451 -22.39 2.46 -1.40
CA GLU A 451 -22.18 3.91 -1.37
C GLU A 451 -21.02 4.36 -2.27
N THR A 452 -20.08 3.45 -2.55
CA THR A 452 -18.85 3.74 -3.32
C THR A 452 -18.76 3.02 -4.66
N ALA A 453 -19.81 2.32 -5.07
CA ALA A 453 -19.88 1.63 -6.36
C ALA A 453 -20.53 2.54 -7.42
N ARG A 454 -20.01 2.49 -8.65
CA ARG A 454 -20.65 3.10 -9.83
C ARG A 454 -21.88 2.29 -10.21
N ASP A 455 -22.79 2.90 -10.97
CA ASP A 455 -23.96 2.18 -11.49
C ASP A 455 -23.53 0.99 -12.39
N VAL A 456 -22.48 1.18 -13.19
CA VAL A 456 -21.91 0.12 -14.05
C VAL A 456 -21.34 -1.06 -13.26
N ASP A 457 -20.76 -0.82 -12.08
CA ASP A 457 -20.19 -1.88 -11.22
C ASP A 457 -21.28 -2.79 -10.65
N LEU A 458 -22.52 -2.30 -10.63
CA LEU A 458 -23.70 -3.01 -10.14
C LEU A 458 -24.51 -3.64 -11.27
N GLY A 459 -24.04 -3.56 -12.52
CA GLY A 459 -24.81 -4.00 -13.70
C GLY A 459 -26.07 -3.16 -13.95
N LEU A 460 -26.14 -1.96 -13.38
CA LEU A 460 -27.23 -1.01 -13.57
C LEU A 460 -26.88 -0.08 -14.74
N GLU A 461 -26.83 -0.61 -15.97
CA GLU A 461 -26.60 0.25 -17.14
C GLU A 461 -27.74 1.27 -17.33
N GLN A 462 -27.37 2.54 -17.49
CA GLN A 462 -28.20 3.50 -18.22
C GLN A 462 -28.12 3.12 -19.70
N GLY A 463 -29.01 2.24 -20.16
CA GLY A 463 -29.18 2.05 -21.59
C GLY A 463 -29.37 3.42 -22.25
N GLN A 464 -28.61 3.71 -23.31
CA GLN A 464 -28.94 4.78 -24.24
C GLN A 464 -30.37 4.51 -24.72
N VAL A 465 -31.34 5.22 -24.15
CA VAL A 465 -32.74 5.08 -24.55
C VAL A 465 -32.91 5.85 -25.86
N GLY A 466 -32.58 5.20 -26.98
CA GLY A 466 -32.93 5.66 -28.32
C GLY A 466 -34.42 5.44 -28.59
N GLY A 467 -35.10 6.46 -29.13
CA GLY A 467 -36.45 6.35 -29.68
C GLY A 467 -37.62 6.46 -28.69
N LEU A 468 -38.75 5.81 -29.02
CA LEU A 468 -40.06 5.91 -28.35
C LEU A 468 -40.04 5.57 -26.84
N ALA A 469 -39.04 4.84 -26.36
CA ALA A 469 -38.88 4.53 -24.93
C ALA A 469 -38.60 5.78 -24.06
N ARG A 470 -38.19 6.90 -24.66
CA ARG A 470 -38.04 8.20 -23.97
C ARG A 470 -39.39 8.82 -23.58
N PHE A 471 -40.46 8.53 -24.32
CA PHE A 471 -41.82 9.03 -24.06
C PHE A 471 -42.66 8.06 -23.22
N MET A 472 -42.40 6.74 -23.30
CA MET A 472 -43.12 5.74 -22.49
C MET A 472 -42.65 5.66 -21.02
N ARG A 473 -41.48 6.22 -20.69
CA ARG A 473 -40.98 6.31 -19.31
C ARG A 473 -41.70 7.34 -18.45
N GLU A 474 -42.51 8.23 -19.03
CA GLU A 474 -43.38 9.13 -18.25
C GLU A 474 -44.56 8.39 -17.59
N GLY A 475 -44.84 7.14 -17.95
CA GLY A 475 -46.01 6.39 -17.50
C GLY A 475 -45.78 5.08 -16.72
N SER A 476 -44.54 4.62 -16.54
CA SER A 476 -44.25 3.41 -15.75
C SER A 476 -43.20 3.69 -14.67
N GLN A 477 -43.60 3.59 -13.40
CA GLN A 477 -42.73 3.77 -12.24
C GLN A 477 -41.70 2.63 -12.15
N GLY A 478 -40.63 2.71 -12.95
CA GLY A 478 -39.37 2.03 -12.68
C GLY A 478 -38.51 2.95 -11.82
N ALA A 479 -38.21 2.54 -10.58
CA ALA A 479 -37.38 3.31 -9.66
C ALA A 479 -36.06 3.76 -10.33
N SER A 480 -35.67 5.02 -10.16
CA SER A 480 -34.37 5.51 -10.65
C SER A 480 -33.23 4.68 -10.04
N THR A 481 -32.07 4.57 -10.70
CA THR A 481 -30.91 3.80 -10.17
C THR A 481 -30.52 4.26 -8.77
N ALA A 482 -30.60 5.57 -8.51
CA ALA A 482 -30.42 6.16 -7.19
C ALA A 482 -31.44 5.64 -6.16
N THR A 483 -32.72 5.54 -6.53
CA THR A 483 -33.79 5.01 -5.65
C THR A 483 -33.56 3.52 -5.34
N SER A 484 -33.09 2.73 -6.30
CA SER A 484 -32.77 1.31 -6.08
C SER A 484 -31.59 1.12 -5.12
N LYS A 485 -30.51 1.90 -5.29
CA LYS A 485 -29.37 1.93 -4.36
C LYS A 485 -29.81 2.34 -2.96
N GLU A 486 -30.63 3.39 -2.86
CA GLU A 486 -31.15 3.88 -1.58
C GLU A 486 -31.97 2.82 -0.84
N LEU A 487 -32.89 2.13 -1.53
CA LEU A 487 -33.67 1.05 -0.94
C LEU A 487 -32.79 -0.12 -0.48
N ALA A 488 -31.75 -0.46 -1.25
CA ALA A 488 -30.80 -1.49 -0.87
C ALA A 488 -29.99 -1.10 0.37
N ILE A 489 -29.44 0.11 0.43
CA ILE A 489 -28.71 0.61 1.60
C ILE A 489 -29.60 0.62 2.84
N ARG A 490 -30.82 1.15 2.75
CA ARG A 490 -31.79 1.10 3.86
C ARG A 490 -32.12 -0.34 4.27
N THR A 491 -32.15 -1.29 3.35
CA THR A 491 -32.35 -2.71 3.64
C THR A 491 -31.19 -3.27 4.46
N LEU A 492 -29.96 -3.00 4.04
CA LEU A 492 -28.74 -3.43 4.74
C LEU A 492 -28.68 -2.88 6.16
N LEU A 493 -29.06 -1.62 6.37
CA LEU A 493 -29.12 -1.04 7.71
C LEU A 493 -30.11 -1.76 8.62
N ASN A 494 -31.22 -2.27 8.07
CA ASN A 494 -32.18 -3.08 8.84
C ASN A 494 -31.65 -4.48 9.20
N LEU A 495 -30.55 -4.95 8.59
CA LEU A 495 -29.87 -6.20 8.94
C LEU A 495 -28.86 -6.03 10.08
N ILE A 496 -28.45 -4.80 10.37
CA ILE A 496 -27.51 -4.47 11.44
C ILE A 496 -28.27 -4.34 12.78
N PRO A 497 -27.78 -4.90 13.89
CA PRO A 497 -28.41 -4.77 15.20
C PRO A 497 -28.61 -3.30 15.63
N LYS A 498 -29.84 -2.99 16.06
CA LYS A 498 -30.27 -1.65 16.49
C LYS A 498 -29.66 -1.17 17.79
#